data_AF-A0A7S3LZV5-F1
#
_entry.id   AF-A0A7S3LZV5-F1
#
_cell.length_a   1.000
_cell.length_b   1.000
_cell.length_c   1.000
_cell.angle_alpha   90.00
_cell.angle_beta   90.00
_cell.angle_gamma   90.00
#
_symmetry.space_group_name_H-M   'P 1'
#
loop_
_entity.id
_entity.type
_entity.pdbx_description
1 polymer ?
#
loop_
_entity_poly.entity_id
_entity_poly.type
_entity_poly.pdbx_seq_one_letter_code
_entity_poly.pdbx_strand_id
1 'polypeptide(L)'
;MAAEFEKEDNQFLYEQLKYDVSKVAKCDAKILLGRDGGYGWHDPFVPELTNGSTVALFRKPRNRLVSAFLFGSGMMIPPGHLHSPNETMQAEIFKYISNTTYPIMTYARYLGIPSCQTKMVLGHNCGTEVTITGELLAEAKRRVEHDFAFVGLTEESAASADLFYAMYGAGKPEPKVQPHTKMYRENTNHSKMTRTRLLEVLREQNWSDPPEQALYQHVRRIFYERCAKYNISTLERY
;
A
#
# COMPACT_ATOMS: atom_id res chain seq x y z
N MET A 1 -16.55 19.83 11.00
CA MET A 1 -15.62 20.58 10.12
C MET A 1 -14.48 19.75 9.53
N ALA A 2 -14.45 18.41 9.69
CA ALA A 2 -13.44 17.55 9.04
C ALA A 2 -13.92 16.89 7.72
N ALA A 3 -15.22 16.94 7.42
CA ALA A 3 -15.83 16.21 6.29
C ALA A 3 -15.85 16.99 4.95
N GLU A 4 -15.49 18.29 4.94
CA GLU A 4 -15.46 19.09 3.70
C GLU A 4 -14.08 19.08 3.02
N PHE A 5 -13.01 18.78 3.75
CA PHE A 5 -11.64 18.75 3.20
C PHE A 5 -11.36 17.51 2.33
N GLU A 6 -12.06 16.38 2.55
CA GLU A 6 -11.85 15.15 1.76
C GLU A 6 -12.53 15.17 0.38
N LYS A 7 -13.48 16.08 0.13
CA LYS A 7 -14.20 16.16 -1.15
C LYS A 7 -13.40 16.87 -2.25
N GLU A 8 -12.63 17.91 -1.90
CA GLU A 8 -11.90 18.69 -2.91
C GLU A 8 -10.68 17.95 -3.48
N ASP A 9 -9.95 17.19 -2.66
CA ASP A 9 -8.75 16.45 -3.12
C ASP A 9 -9.11 15.25 -4.02
N ASN A 10 -10.24 14.59 -3.78
CA ASN A 10 -10.72 13.51 -4.65
C ASN A 10 -11.29 14.04 -5.98
N GLN A 11 -11.87 15.24 -5.99
CA GLN A 11 -12.41 15.85 -7.21
C GLN A 11 -11.28 16.29 -8.17
N PHE A 12 -10.13 16.73 -7.64
CA PHE A 12 -8.96 17.09 -8.45
C PHE A 12 -8.28 15.88 -9.12
N LEU A 13 -8.15 14.74 -8.40
CA LEU A 13 -7.73 13.46 -9.00
C LEU A 13 -8.68 13.02 -10.12
N TYR A 14 -9.98 13.22 -9.91
CA TYR A 14 -11.03 12.99 -10.92
C TYR A 14 -10.85 13.86 -12.17
N GLU A 15 -10.41 15.12 -12.01
CA GLU A 15 -10.23 16.05 -13.14
C GLU A 15 -8.94 15.84 -13.92
N GLN A 16 -7.83 15.46 -13.27
CA GLN A 16 -6.57 15.17 -13.96
C GLN A 16 -6.60 13.82 -14.70
N LEU A 17 -7.42 12.88 -14.24
CA LEU A 17 -7.66 11.60 -14.91
C LEU A 17 -8.85 11.64 -15.90
N LYS A 18 -9.40 12.83 -16.19
CA LYS A 18 -10.12 13.10 -17.47
C LYS A 18 -9.19 13.03 -18.69
N TYR A 19 -7.96 12.54 -18.52
CA TYR A 19 -7.29 11.82 -19.60
C TYR A 19 -8.21 10.67 -19.99
N ASP A 20 -8.98 10.87 -21.05
CA ASP A 20 -9.93 9.91 -21.59
C ASP A 20 -9.19 8.61 -21.91
N VAL A 21 -9.12 7.70 -20.94
CA VAL A 21 -8.32 6.47 -21.01
C VAL A 21 -8.82 5.61 -22.17
N SER A 22 -10.12 5.75 -22.52
CA SER A 22 -10.74 5.14 -23.70
C SER A 22 -10.14 5.62 -25.03
N LYS A 23 -9.54 6.82 -25.08
CA LYS A 23 -8.84 7.35 -26.25
C LYS A 23 -7.36 6.97 -26.32
N VAL A 24 -6.77 6.54 -25.20
CA VAL A 24 -5.30 6.39 -25.07
C VAL A 24 -4.89 4.93 -25.06
N ALA A 25 -5.76 4.03 -24.61
CA ALA A 25 -5.59 2.60 -24.65
C ALA A 25 -6.62 1.98 -25.60
N LYS A 26 -6.17 1.37 -26.70
CA LYS A 26 -6.98 0.43 -27.52
C LYS A 26 -7.17 -0.93 -26.81
N CYS A 27 -7.06 -0.95 -25.50
CA CYS A 27 -7.19 -2.14 -24.69
C CYS A 27 -8.43 -1.93 -23.82
N ASP A 28 -9.27 -2.95 -23.68
CA ASP A 28 -10.41 -2.99 -22.75
C ASP A 28 -9.93 -3.02 -21.29
N ALA A 29 -9.13 -2.03 -20.89
CA ALA A 29 -8.60 -1.89 -19.55
C ALA A 29 -9.70 -1.31 -18.67
N LYS A 30 -10.33 -2.17 -17.87
CA LYS A 30 -11.22 -1.74 -16.79
C LYS A 30 -10.37 -1.28 -15.61
N ILE A 31 -10.39 0.02 -15.31
CA ILE A 31 -9.86 0.50 -14.05
C ILE A 31 -10.79 -0.01 -12.95
N LEU A 32 -10.29 -0.93 -12.14
CA LEU A 32 -10.95 -1.31 -10.90
C LEU A 32 -10.68 -0.19 -9.90
N LEU A 33 -11.61 0.77 -9.86
CA LEU A 33 -11.69 1.71 -8.74
C LEU A 33 -12.16 0.93 -7.50
N GLY A 34 -11.80 1.40 -6.31
CA GLY A 34 -12.32 0.80 -5.08
C GLY A 34 -13.84 0.86 -5.02
N ARG A 35 -14.44 0.21 -4.02
CA ARG A 35 -15.90 0.00 -3.89
C ARG A 35 -16.76 1.27 -4.11
N ASP A 36 -16.22 2.45 -3.81
CA ASP A 36 -16.91 3.74 -3.91
C ASP A 36 -16.42 4.63 -5.08
N GLY A 37 -15.68 4.07 -6.04
CA GLY A 37 -15.10 4.84 -7.15
C GLY A 37 -13.88 5.68 -6.76
N GLY A 38 -13.39 5.56 -5.52
CA GLY A 38 -12.24 6.27 -4.99
C GLY A 38 -10.92 5.49 -5.08
N TYR A 39 -9.79 6.21 -4.99
CA TYR A 39 -8.44 5.65 -4.91
C TYR A 39 -8.04 5.38 -3.46
N GLY A 40 -7.26 4.31 -3.24
CA GLY A 40 -6.58 4.10 -1.96
C GLY A 40 -7.31 3.22 -0.93
N TRP A 41 -8.27 2.41 -1.37
CA TRP A 41 -8.84 1.36 -0.53
C TRP A 41 -7.98 0.10 -0.51
N HIS A 42 -8.14 -0.70 0.55
CA HIS A 42 -7.52 -2.01 0.67
C HIS A 42 -8.44 -3.03 -0.01
N ASP A 43 -8.35 -3.14 -1.33
CA ASP A 43 -9.06 -4.17 -2.10
C ASP A 43 -8.17 -5.40 -2.28
N PRO A 44 -8.55 -6.58 -1.73
CA PRO A 44 -7.74 -7.78 -1.86
C PRO A 44 -7.68 -8.27 -3.30
N PHE A 45 -6.62 -9.03 -3.62
CA PHE A 45 -6.49 -9.70 -4.91
C PHE A 45 -7.65 -10.69 -5.15
N VAL A 46 -8.27 -10.64 -6.33
CA VAL A 46 -9.36 -11.55 -6.70
C VAL A 46 -8.95 -12.30 -7.97
N PRO A 47 -8.49 -13.56 -7.87
CA PRO A 47 -7.91 -14.29 -9.00
C PRO A 47 -8.77 -14.27 -10.27
N GLU A 48 -10.09 -14.37 -10.13
CA GLU A 48 -11.04 -14.45 -11.23
C GLU A 48 -11.19 -13.11 -11.99
N LEU A 49 -10.83 -12.00 -11.34
CA LEU A 49 -11.03 -10.64 -11.88
C LEU A 49 -9.71 -9.96 -12.26
N THR A 50 -8.60 -10.33 -11.60
CA THR A 50 -7.39 -9.50 -11.60
C THR A 50 -6.13 -10.25 -12.08
N ASN A 51 -6.24 -11.51 -12.49
CA ASN A 51 -5.11 -12.27 -13.01
C ASN A 51 -4.53 -11.61 -14.28
N GLY A 52 -3.23 -11.33 -14.26
CA GLY A 52 -2.49 -10.68 -15.35
C GLY A 52 -2.79 -9.18 -15.54
N SER A 53 -3.66 -8.60 -14.71
CA SER A 53 -4.07 -7.18 -14.79
C SER A 53 -3.84 -6.42 -13.47
N THR A 54 -3.42 -7.11 -12.41
CA THR A 54 -3.17 -6.47 -11.11
C THR A 54 -1.91 -5.63 -11.14
N VAL A 55 -2.01 -4.40 -10.62
CA VAL A 55 -0.89 -3.50 -10.40
C VAL A 55 -0.87 -3.12 -8.93
N ALA A 56 0.30 -3.12 -8.28
CA ALA A 56 0.39 -2.75 -6.87
C ALA A 56 1.70 -2.05 -6.53
N LEU A 57 1.65 -1.23 -5.48
CA LEU A 57 2.84 -0.70 -4.81
C LEU A 57 2.96 -1.35 -3.44
N PHE A 58 4.15 -1.85 -3.13
CA PHE A 58 4.49 -2.41 -1.84
C PHE A 58 5.30 -1.41 -1.02
N ARG A 59 5.37 -1.60 0.29
CA ARG A 59 6.10 -0.72 1.21
C ARG A 59 6.82 -1.53 2.27
N LYS A 60 7.99 -1.05 2.73
CA LYS A 60 8.74 -1.72 3.81
C LYS A 60 7.80 -1.95 5.01
N PRO A 61 7.74 -3.16 5.60
CA PRO A 61 6.74 -3.50 6.61
C PRO A 61 6.64 -2.50 7.78
N ARG A 62 7.77 -2.09 8.35
CA ARG A 62 7.83 -1.08 9.43
C ARG A 62 7.31 0.28 8.98
N ASN A 63 7.69 0.72 7.77
CA ASN A 63 7.23 2.00 7.22
C ASN A 63 5.72 1.98 6.97
N ARG A 64 5.18 0.88 6.45
CA ARG A 64 3.74 0.68 6.25
C ARG A 64 3.00 0.71 7.58
N LEU A 65 3.49 -0.01 8.58
CA LEU A 65 2.89 -0.07 9.91
C LEU A 65 2.83 1.31 10.57
N VAL A 66 3.95 2.05 10.60
CA VAL A 66 3.99 3.41 11.16
C VAL A 66 3.05 4.34 10.38
N SER A 67 2.98 4.20 9.05
CA SER A 67 2.04 4.98 8.24
C SER A 67 0.59 4.70 8.57
N ALA A 68 0.24 3.43 8.82
CA ALA A 68 -1.11 3.02 9.19
C ALA A 68 -1.46 3.50 10.61
N PHE A 69 -0.50 3.47 11.53
CA PHE A 69 -0.68 3.98 12.90
C PHE A 69 -0.87 5.51 12.95
N LEU A 70 -0.34 6.22 11.95
CA LEU A 70 -0.40 7.68 11.81
C LEU A 70 -1.39 8.10 10.70
N PHE A 71 -2.44 7.33 10.45
CA PHE A 71 -3.37 7.60 9.35
C PHE A 71 -4.47 8.59 9.76
N GLY A 72 -4.57 9.72 9.06
CA GLY A 72 -5.56 10.75 9.35
C GLY A 72 -5.32 11.41 10.71
N SER A 73 -6.32 11.37 11.59
CA SER A 73 -6.25 11.85 12.98
C SER A 73 -5.92 10.74 14.00
N GLY A 74 -5.64 9.52 13.55
CA GLY A 74 -5.44 8.37 14.43
C GLY A 74 -4.78 7.17 13.77
N MET A 75 -5.14 5.97 14.21
CA MET A 75 -4.66 4.71 13.65
C MET A 75 -5.70 4.13 12.70
N MET A 76 -5.24 3.59 11.57
CA MET A 76 -6.08 2.85 10.63
C MET A 76 -6.43 1.48 11.20
N ILE A 77 -7.74 1.20 11.31
CA ILE A 77 -8.27 -0.14 11.58
C ILE A 77 -8.79 -0.68 10.24
N PRO A 78 -8.04 -1.58 9.56
CA PRO A 78 -8.40 -2.04 8.23
C PRO A 78 -9.69 -2.89 8.22
N PRO A 79 -10.39 -3.00 7.08
CA PRO A 79 -11.54 -3.89 6.97
C PRO A 79 -11.15 -5.36 7.23
N GLY A 80 -12.13 -6.17 7.66
CA GLY A 80 -11.95 -7.61 7.87
C GLY A 80 -11.63 -8.03 9.30
N HIS A 81 -11.46 -7.10 10.24
CA HIS A 81 -11.44 -7.49 11.66
C HIS A 81 -12.80 -8.11 12.02
N LEU A 82 -12.79 -9.21 12.78
CA LEU A 82 -13.98 -9.83 13.42
C LEU A 82 -14.86 -8.81 14.16
N HIS A 83 -14.22 -7.71 14.55
CA HIS A 83 -14.72 -6.59 15.33
C HIS A 83 -14.90 -5.31 14.50
N SER A 84 -15.06 -5.41 13.19
CA SER A 84 -15.25 -4.24 12.30
C SER A 84 -16.69 -3.85 11.93
N PRO A 85 -17.80 -4.28 12.58
CA PRO A 85 -19.12 -3.93 12.07
C PRO A 85 -19.67 -2.57 12.54
N ASN A 86 -19.09 -1.88 13.53
CA ASN A 86 -19.60 -0.57 13.98
C ASN A 86 -18.52 0.42 14.48
N GLU A 87 -18.82 1.73 14.40
CA GLU A 87 -17.93 2.82 14.82
C GLU A 87 -17.53 2.74 16.30
N THR A 88 -18.45 2.26 17.15
CA THR A 88 -18.22 2.09 18.59
C THR A 88 -17.02 1.19 18.88
N MET A 89 -16.88 0.11 18.12
CA MET A 89 -15.82 -0.86 18.30
C MET A 89 -14.46 -0.35 17.83
N GLN A 90 -14.42 0.43 16.75
CA GLN A 90 -13.18 1.11 16.35
C GLN A 90 -12.70 2.07 17.43
N ALA A 91 -13.62 2.81 18.06
CA ALA A 91 -13.29 3.70 19.17
C ALA A 91 -12.77 2.93 20.41
N GLU A 92 -13.32 1.75 20.71
CA GLU A 92 -12.83 0.88 21.78
C GLU A 92 -11.42 0.34 21.51
N ILE A 93 -11.15 -0.12 20.29
CA ILE A 93 -9.82 -0.57 19.86
C ILE A 93 -8.81 0.58 19.97
N PHE A 94 -9.18 1.75 19.45
CA PHE A 94 -8.36 2.96 19.54
C PHE A 94 -8.05 3.31 20.99
N LYS A 95 -9.06 3.31 21.87
CA LYS A 95 -8.91 3.59 23.30
C LYS A 95 -8.01 2.56 23.97
N TYR A 96 -8.21 1.27 23.70
CA TYR A 96 -7.39 0.19 24.22
C TYR A 96 -5.91 0.38 23.85
N ILE A 97 -5.61 0.55 22.56
CA ILE A 97 -4.25 0.70 22.06
C ILE A 97 -3.58 1.96 22.62
N SER A 98 -4.30 3.09 22.62
CA SER A 98 -3.79 4.39 23.08
C SER A 98 -3.46 4.43 24.57
N ASN A 99 -4.11 3.59 25.38
CA ASN A 99 -3.89 3.51 26.82
C ASN A 99 -2.76 2.54 27.24
N THR A 100 -2.08 1.90 26.28
CA THR A 100 -0.95 1.01 26.60
C THR A 100 0.37 1.76 26.74
N THR A 101 1.36 1.16 27.41
CA THR A 101 2.71 1.74 27.57
C THR A 101 3.41 1.98 26.24
N TYR A 102 3.17 1.11 25.25
CA TYR A 102 3.75 1.23 23.91
C TYR A 102 2.65 1.10 22.84
N PRO A 103 1.87 2.16 22.56
CA PRO A 103 0.72 2.09 21.66
C PRO A 103 1.02 1.52 20.27
N ILE A 104 2.14 1.93 19.66
CA ILE A 104 2.57 1.38 18.36
C ILE A 104 2.87 -0.12 18.42
N MET A 105 3.42 -0.62 19.53
CA MET A 105 3.70 -2.05 19.68
C MET A 105 2.42 -2.84 19.89
N THR A 106 1.48 -2.31 20.67
CA THR A 106 0.15 -2.89 20.85
C THR A 106 -0.58 -2.95 19.52
N TYR A 107 -0.57 -1.87 18.73
CA TYR A 107 -1.13 -1.85 17.37
C TYR A 107 -0.45 -2.88 16.47
N ALA A 108 0.88 -2.94 16.48
CA ALA A 108 1.65 -3.86 15.64
C ALA A 108 1.39 -5.35 15.90
N ARG A 109 0.90 -5.68 17.11
CA ARG A 109 0.57 -7.04 17.55
C ARG A 109 -0.93 -7.29 17.59
N TYR A 110 -1.74 -6.27 17.35
CA TYR A 110 -3.20 -6.39 17.42
C TYR A 110 -3.67 -7.37 16.34
N LEU A 111 -4.62 -8.24 16.70
CA LEU A 111 -5.13 -9.31 15.83
C LEU A 111 -5.58 -8.71 14.50
N GLY A 112 -5.07 -9.25 13.39
CA GLY A 112 -5.38 -8.75 12.05
C GLY A 112 -4.45 -7.65 11.52
N ILE A 113 -3.60 -7.00 12.32
CA ILE A 113 -2.63 -6.00 11.81
C ILE A 113 -1.40 -6.64 11.11
N PRO A 114 -0.82 -7.73 11.63
CA PRO A 114 0.31 -8.39 10.97
C PRO A 114 -0.02 -8.93 9.57
N SER A 115 1.01 -8.99 8.74
CA SER A 115 1.03 -9.57 7.40
C SER A 115 -0.02 -8.99 6.45
N CYS A 116 -0.30 -7.70 6.58
CA CYS A 116 -1.32 -7.00 5.81
C CYS A 116 -1.13 -7.15 4.29
N GLN A 117 0.00 -6.75 3.71
CA GLN A 117 0.22 -6.85 2.26
C GLN A 117 0.18 -8.31 1.80
N THR A 118 0.69 -9.23 2.62
CA THR A 118 0.65 -10.67 2.31
C THR A 118 -0.77 -11.20 2.23
N LYS A 119 -1.63 -10.84 3.19
CA LYS A 119 -3.07 -11.18 3.17
C LYS A 119 -3.77 -10.59 1.96
N MET A 120 -3.47 -9.33 1.62
CA MET A 120 -4.06 -8.66 0.46
C MET A 120 -3.71 -9.38 -0.85
N VAL A 121 -2.45 -9.80 -1.03
CA VAL A 121 -2.02 -10.61 -2.19
C VAL A 121 -2.73 -11.97 -2.23
N LEU A 122 -3.02 -12.55 -1.06
CA LEU A 122 -3.77 -13.80 -0.94
C LEU A 122 -5.28 -13.64 -1.15
N GLY A 123 -5.78 -12.41 -1.28
CA GLY A 123 -7.21 -12.14 -1.45
C GLY A 123 -8.00 -12.03 -0.14
N HIS A 124 -7.30 -11.86 0.98
CA HIS A 124 -7.92 -11.57 2.27
C HIS A 124 -7.86 -10.08 2.58
N ASN A 125 -8.90 -9.57 3.23
CA ASN A 125 -8.87 -8.21 3.77
C ASN A 125 -7.74 -8.06 4.79
N CYS A 126 -7.11 -6.89 4.81
CA CYS A 126 -5.95 -6.62 5.65
C CYS A 126 -6.21 -6.86 7.14
N GLY A 127 -7.41 -6.57 7.68
CA GLY A 127 -7.76 -6.80 9.08
C GLY A 127 -8.17 -8.24 9.43
N THR A 128 -8.25 -9.14 8.43
CA THR A 128 -8.64 -10.54 8.68
C THR A 128 -7.57 -11.24 9.51
N GLU A 129 -8.00 -12.05 10.48
CA GLU A 129 -7.13 -12.91 11.26
C GLU A 129 -6.78 -14.16 10.44
N VAL A 130 -5.63 -14.13 9.77
CA VAL A 130 -5.11 -15.25 8.98
C VAL A 130 -3.67 -15.50 9.42
N THR A 131 -3.39 -16.72 9.85
CA THR A 131 -2.02 -17.17 10.12
C THR A 131 -1.34 -17.51 8.79
N ILE A 132 -0.30 -16.75 8.43
CA ILE A 132 0.44 -16.99 7.18
C ILE A 132 1.40 -18.16 7.37
N THR A 133 1.04 -19.31 6.81
CA THR A 133 1.89 -20.50 6.74
C THR A 133 2.96 -20.36 5.65
N GLY A 134 3.92 -21.30 5.62
CA GLY A 134 4.92 -21.35 4.54
C GLY A 134 4.30 -21.54 3.15
N GLU A 135 3.22 -22.33 3.05
CA GLU A 135 2.48 -22.56 1.80
C GLU A 135 1.76 -21.30 1.33
N LEU A 136 1.08 -20.59 2.24
CA LEU A 136 0.43 -19.32 1.92
C LEU A 136 1.44 -18.26 1.51
N LEU A 137 2.60 -18.20 2.16
CA LEU A 137 3.67 -17.28 1.76
C LEU A 137 4.24 -17.63 0.37
N ALA A 138 4.39 -18.93 0.06
CA ALA A 138 4.83 -19.38 -1.25
C ALA A 138 3.81 -19.00 -2.34
N GLU A 139 2.52 -19.19 -2.07
CA GLU A 139 1.45 -18.78 -2.98
C GLU A 139 1.41 -17.26 -3.17
N ALA A 140 1.59 -16.47 -2.11
CA ALA A 140 1.65 -15.02 -2.22
C ALA A 140 2.81 -14.56 -3.12
N LYS A 141 3.99 -15.19 -2.99
CA LYS A 141 5.13 -14.93 -3.86
C LYS A 141 4.84 -15.32 -5.31
N ARG A 142 4.26 -16.51 -5.54
CA ARG A 142 3.85 -16.97 -6.88
C ARG A 142 2.91 -15.97 -7.55
N ARG A 143 1.89 -15.46 -6.83
CA ARG A 143 0.96 -14.45 -7.36
C ARG A 143 1.66 -13.16 -7.77
N VAL A 144 2.54 -12.65 -6.91
CA VAL A 144 3.35 -11.46 -7.23
C VAL A 144 4.21 -11.67 -8.48
N GLU A 145 4.77 -12.85 -8.65
CA GLU A 145 5.67 -13.17 -9.77
C GLU A 145 4.93 -13.41 -11.08
N HIS A 146 3.77 -14.08 -11.03
CA HIS A 146 3.09 -14.60 -12.21
C HIS A 146 1.73 -13.97 -12.52
N ASP A 147 1.01 -13.48 -11.51
CA ASP A 147 -0.37 -13.01 -11.68
C ASP A 147 -0.48 -11.48 -11.65
N PHE A 148 0.54 -10.79 -11.13
CA PHE A 148 0.60 -9.33 -11.14
C PHE A 148 1.26 -8.84 -12.43
N ALA A 149 0.57 -7.95 -13.15
CA ALA A 149 1.14 -7.23 -14.28
C ALA A 149 2.31 -6.34 -13.82
N PHE A 150 2.14 -5.67 -12.67
CA PHE A 150 3.14 -4.73 -12.17
C PHE A 150 3.23 -4.75 -10.66
N VAL A 151 4.48 -4.66 -10.16
CA VAL A 151 4.77 -4.40 -8.76
C VAL A 151 5.82 -3.30 -8.67
N GLY A 152 5.54 -2.28 -7.85
CA GLY A 152 6.47 -1.20 -7.52
C GLY A 152 6.70 -1.09 -6.02
N LEU A 153 7.54 -0.13 -5.62
CA LEU A 153 7.85 0.14 -4.22
C LEU A 153 7.52 1.60 -3.87
N THR A 154 6.89 1.80 -2.72
CA THR A 154 6.54 3.14 -2.22
C THR A 154 7.78 3.96 -1.92
N GLU A 155 8.85 3.33 -1.43
CA GLU A 155 10.15 3.95 -1.20
C GLU A 155 10.86 4.37 -2.51
N GLU A 156 10.48 3.80 -3.65
CA GLU A 156 11.04 4.06 -4.98
C GLU A 156 9.91 4.59 -5.90
N SER A 157 9.12 5.54 -5.41
CA SER A 157 7.88 5.96 -6.08
C SER A 157 8.10 6.50 -7.49
N ALA A 158 9.14 7.33 -7.68
CA ALA A 158 9.53 7.84 -8.99
C ALA A 158 9.92 6.70 -9.93
N ALA A 159 10.90 5.87 -9.54
CA ALA A 159 11.33 4.72 -10.33
C ALA A 159 10.20 3.72 -10.60
N SER A 160 9.22 3.58 -9.70
CA SER A 160 8.02 2.77 -9.92
C SER A 160 7.13 3.34 -11.02
N ALA A 161 6.94 4.66 -11.08
CA ALA A 161 6.22 5.31 -12.16
C ALA A 161 6.95 5.13 -13.50
N ASP A 162 8.25 5.44 -13.53
CA ASP A 162 9.09 5.35 -14.72
C ASP A 162 9.11 3.90 -15.26
N LEU A 163 9.26 2.91 -14.37
CA LEU A 163 9.22 1.49 -14.73
C LEU A 163 7.84 1.09 -15.29
N PHE A 164 6.75 1.54 -14.67
CA PHE A 164 5.41 1.27 -15.17
C PHE A 164 5.23 1.81 -16.61
N TYR A 165 5.68 3.04 -16.86
CA TYR A 165 5.65 3.63 -18.20
C TYR A 165 6.57 2.90 -19.19
N ALA A 166 7.76 2.47 -18.77
CA ALA A 166 8.66 1.70 -19.64
C ALA A 166 8.08 0.34 -20.04
N MET A 167 7.32 -0.30 -19.13
CA MET A 167 6.66 -1.59 -19.39
C MET A 167 5.42 -1.45 -20.27
N TYR A 168 4.61 -0.40 -20.09
CA TYR A 168 3.25 -0.32 -20.64
C TYR A 168 2.92 0.94 -21.46
N GLY A 169 3.80 1.95 -21.49
CA GLY A 169 3.55 3.26 -22.09
C GLY A 169 3.54 3.32 -23.63
N ALA A 170 3.70 2.18 -24.32
CA ALA A 170 3.64 2.06 -25.78
C ALA A 170 4.57 3.03 -26.55
N GLY A 171 5.77 3.30 -26.02
CA GLY A 171 6.73 4.21 -26.65
C GLY A 171 6.30 5.69 -26.68
N LYS A 172 5.24 6.04 -25.93
CA LYS A 172 4.89 7.45 -25.73
C LYS A 172 5.95 8.09 -24.84
N PRO A 173 6.38 9.34 -25.15
CA PRO A 173 7.23 10.08 -24.24
C PRO A 173 6.53 10.12 -22.88
N GLU A 174 7.31 9.89 -21.84
CA GLU A 174 6.86 9.97 -20.46
C GLU A 174 6.01 11.23 -20.30
N PRO A 175 4.77 11.14 -19.77
CA PRO A 175 4.10 12.34 -19.37
C PRO A 175 5.08 13.04 -18.43
N LYS A 176 5.36 14.33 -18.68
CA LYS A 176 6.14 15.14 -17.76
C LYS A 176 5.32 15.27 -16.48
N VAL A 177 5.25 14.20 -15.69
CA VAL A 177 4.76 14.20 -14.33
C VAL A 177 5.84 14.98 -13.62
N GLN A 178 5.69 16.30 -13.62
CA GLN A 178 6.46 17.11 -12.70
C GLN A 178 6.14 16.53 -11.34
N PRO A 179 7.13 15.99 -10.60
CA PRO A 179 6.87 15.51 -9.25
C PRO A 179 6.13 16.64 -8.56
N HIS A 180 4.88 16.39 -8.17
CA HIS A 180 4.05 17.45 -7.63
C HIS A 180 4.85 18.11 -6.50
N THR A 181 5.08 19.42 -6.61
CA THR A 181 5.82 20.21 -5.60
C THR A 181 5.11 20.18 -4.25
N LYS A 182 3.80 19.86 -4.24
CA LYS A 182 3.10 19.35 -3.07
C LYS A 182 3.28 17.83 -3.00
N MET A 183 4.07 17.35 -2.03
CA MET A 183 4.04 15.95 -1.61
C MET A 183 2.59 15.61 -1.26
N TYR A 184 1.91 14.86 -2.14
CA TYR A 184 0.45 14.62 -2.13
C TYR A 184 -0.06 13.95 -0.84
N ARG A 185 0.86 13.47 0.01
CA ARG A 185 0.59 12.92 1.35
C ARG A 185 1.74 13.14 2.33
N GLU A 186 2.34 14.33 2.38
CA GLU A 186 2.96 14.69 3.67
C GLU A 186 1.80 14.82 4.66
N ASN A 187 1.60 13.81 5.51
CA ASN A 187 0.68 13.93 6.61
C ASN A 187 1.24 15.02 7.54
N THR A 188 0.80 16.26 7.33
CA THR A 188 1.22 17.44 8.09
C THR A 188 0.78 17.35 9.55
N ASN A 189 -0.15 16.45 9.88
CA ASN A 189 -0.57 16.20 11.26
C ASN A 189 0.54 15.52 12.08
N HIS A 190 1.56 14.96 11.43
CA HIS A 190 2.64 14.27 12.14
C HIS A 190 4.02 14.71 11.65
N SER A 191 4.85 15.13 12.62
CA SER A 191 6.22 15.54 12.33
C SER A 191 7.08 14.36 11.85
N LYS A 192 8.12 14.67 11.05
CA LYS A 192 9.17 13.69 10.70
C LYS A 192 9.78 13.05 11.96
N MET A 193 9.92 13.82 13.04
CA MET A 193 10.41 13.36 14.33
C MET A 193 9.50 12.28 14.95
N THR A 194 8.17 12.46 14.92
CA THR A 194 7.21 11.46 15.40
C THR A 194 7.39 10.14 14.65
N ARG A 195 7.46 10.19 13.31
CA ARG A 195 7.69 8.99 12.49
C ARG A 195 9.00 8.30 12.85
N THR A 196 10.10 9.04 12.94
CA THR A 196 11.41 8.50 13.31
C THR A 196 11.35 7.82 14.68
N ARG A 197 10.73 8.46 15.68
CA ARG A 197 10.62 7.89 17.02
C ARG A 197 9.81 6.58 17.04
N LEU A 198 8.73 6.50 16.28
CA LEU A 198 7.95 5.25 16.19
C LEU A 198 8.74 4.11 15.54
N LEU A 199 9.54 4.40 14.51
CA LEU A 199 10.44 3.42 13.89
C LEU A 199 11.53 2.96 14.87
N GLU A 200 12.07 3.87 15.68
CA GLU A 200 13.02 3.52 16.74
C GLU A 200 12.40 2.62 17.79
N VAL A 201 11.18 2.91 18.26
CA VAL A 201 10.46 2.05 19.22
C VAL A 201 10.29 0.65 18.65
N LEU A 202 9.87 0.51 17.39
CA LEU A 202 9.76 -0.81 16.74
C LEU A 202 11.11 -1.55 16.67
N ARG A 203 12.20 -0.82 16.44
CA ARG A 203 13.55 -1.40 16.40
C ARG A 203 14.03 -1.81 17.79
N GLU A 204 13.92 -0.93 18.78
CA GLU A 204 14.30 -1.17 20.19
C GLU A 204 13.53 -2.36 20.78
N GLN A 205 12.28 -2.55 20.38
CA GLN A 205 11.43 -3.65 20.83
C GLN A 205 11.54 -4.90 19.95
N ASN A 206 12.52 -4.97 19.05
CA ASN A 206 12.77 -6.08 18.13
C ASN A 206 11.52 -6.53 17.36
N TRP A 207 10.64 -5.60 17.01
CA TRP A 207 9.44 -5.93 16.26
C TRP A 207 9.82 -6.40 14.85
N SER A 208 9.20 -7.50 14.43
CA SER A 208 9.30 -8.07 13.10
C SER A 208 7.97 -8.69 12.67
N ASP A 209 7.76 -8.76 11.36
CA ASP A 209 6.64 -9.44 10.71
C ASP A 209 7.24 -10.34 9.62
N PRO A 210 7.72 -11.54 9.98
CA PRO A 210 8.51 -12.36 9.07
C PRO A 210 7.83 -12.68 7.74
N PRO A 211 6.53 -13.07 7.69
CA PRO A 211 5.84 -13.31 6.43
C PRO A 211 5.80 -12.07 5.53
N GLU A 212 5.43 -10.91 6.09
CA GLU A 212 5.39 -9.64 5.36
C GLU A 212 6.78 -9.23 4.85
N GLN A 213 7.80 -9.38 5.69
CA GLN A 213 9.18 -9.07 5.33
C GLN A 213 9.69 -9.96 4.20
N ALA A 214 9.37 -11.26 4.23
CA ALA A 214 9.75 -12.21 3.20
C ALA A 214 9.05 -11.94 1.86
N LEU A 215 7.76 -11.57 1.88
CA LEU A 215 7.06 -11.14 0.67
C LEU A 215 7.64 -9.83 0.12
N TYR A 216 7.86 -8.83 0.98
CA TYR A 216 8.43 -7.56 0.58
C TYR A 216 9.82 -7.71 -0.06
N GLN A 217 10.68 -8.57 0.51
CA GLN A 217 11.99 -8.88 -0.08
C GLN A 217 11.86 -9.51 -1.47
N HIS A 218 10.90 -10.41 -1.65
CA HIS A 218 10.65 -11.04 -2.95
C HIS A 218 10.14 -10.02 -3.99
N VAL A 219 9.20 -9.15 -3.62
CA VAL A 219 8.74 -8.03 -4.47
C VAL A 219 9.91 -7.10 -4.82
N ARG A 220 10.72 -6.74 -3.82
CA ARG A 220 11.87 -5.84 -3.99
C ARG A 220 12.86 -6.39 -5.01
N ARG A 221 13.16 -7.68 -4.97
CA ARG A 221 14.00 -8.36 -5.97
C ARG A 221 13.41 -8.20 -7.38
N ILE A 222 12.14 -8.56 -7.57
CA ILE A 222 11.44 -8.45 -8.87
C ILE A 222 11.46 -7.02 -9.39
N PHE A 223 11.22 -6.04 -8.51
CA PHE A 223 11.26 -4.62 -8.86
C PHE A 223 12.62 -4.20 -9.40
N TYR A 224 13.72 -4.47 -8.67
CA TYR A 224 15.06 -4.07 -9.11
C TYR A 224 15.52 -4.83 -10.36
N GLU A 225 15.20 -6.12 -10.51
CA GLU A 225 15.47 -6.88 -11.74
C GLU A 225 14.77 -6.25 -12.96
N ARG A 226 13.52 -5.81 -12.79
CA ARG A 226 12.78 -5.11 -13.84
C ARG A 226 13.37 -3.72 -14.10
N CYS A 227 13.70 -2.93 -13.07
CA CYS A 227 14.39 -1.65 -13.26
C CYS A 227 15.68 -1.80 -14.07
N ALA A 228 16.51 -2.79 -13.74
CA ALA A 228 17.74 -3.08 -14.48
C ALA A 228 17.45 -3.44 -15.95
N LYS A 229 16.46 -4.30 -16.20
CA LYS A 229 16.03 -4.69 -17.56
C LYS A 229 15.61 -3.48 -18.41
N TYR A 230 14.96 -2.49 -17.81
CA TYR A 230 14.43 -1.29 -18.48
C TYR A 230 15.32 -0.05 -18.34
N ASN A 231 16.53 -0.18 -17.78
CA ASN A 231 17.47 0.93 -17.50
C ASN A 231 16.88 2.06 -16.65
N ILE A 232 16.05 1.72 -15.67
CA ILE A 232 15.44 2.69 -14.75
C ILE A 232 16.38 2.92 -13.55
N SER A 233 16.62 4.19 -13.22
CA SER A 233 17.43 4.57 -12.07
C SER A 233 16.63 4.50 -10.77
N THR A 234 17.28 4.03 -9.70
CA THR A 234 16.67 3.87 -8.37
C THR A 234 17.43 4.63 -7.29
N LEU A 235 16.79 4.91 -6.16
CA LEU A 235 17.41 5.58 -5.01
C LEU A 235 18.39 4.67 -4.27
N GLU A 236 17.99 3.41 -4.03
CA GLU A 236 18.91 2.40 -3.51
C GLU A 236 19.72 1.82 -4.67
N ARG A 237 21.05 1.74 -4.52
CA ARG A 237 21.89 0.93 -5.40
C ARG A 237 21.77 -0.52 -4.95
N TYR A 238 21.18 -1.35 -5.81
CA TYR A 238 21.04 -2.78 -5.59
C TYR A 238 22.18 -3.54 -6.28
#